data_AF-A0AAD4N858-F1
#
_entry.id   AF-A0AAD4N858-F1
#
_cell.length_a   1.000
_cell.length_b   1.000
_cell.length_c   1.000
_cell.angle_alpha   90.00
_cell.angle_beta   90.00
_cell.angle_gamma   90.00
#
_symmetry.space_group_name_H-M   'P 1'
#
loop_
_entity.id
_entity.type
_entity.pdbx_description
1 polymer ?
#
loop_
_entity_poly.entity_id
_entity_poly.type
_entity_poly.pdbx_seq_one_letter_code
_entity_poly.pdbx_strand_id
1 'polypeptide(L)'
;MSATTGDDAPQHDDSELRNLIESLKPDNWAWDVKAAKSVSPYDVQFSNAEKTVLFHPTYAFGTAAAFGQRALDAHSIAYWEVKISHVYGTSMMVGIGKRQAKTHSPTEFEHILGATPHSMGLAHNGFLYMAGHKPQQYCSPMPQDREVTVGVLFNGNEQSLAYFVNGIFSGVAFKGINIGAKDKFYPMASSTAQKSEFTLAEQRWSHLPRPLTYVCINAIGRSAKGSMSKVIELGLPIHLKKRVCDYIEQTQFHSRCNLLGSRVKSSMKAADRNSSKCSTAKKKRRTVRSTVIQEHQPEGEYNISRTDFTRLLLSGQRQLQSMIVSGVPQKLDEQSILKQTKV
;
A
#
# COMPACT_ATOMS: atom_id res chain seq x y z
N MET A 1 3.14 34.56 -43.99
CA MET A 1 3.16 33.09 -43.87
C MET A 1 3.79 32.74 -42.53
N SER A 2 3.03 31.95 -41.77
CA SER A 2 3.28 31.25 -40.50
C SER A 2 4.72 30.77 -40.27
N ALA A 3 5.20 30.52 -39.04
CA ALA A 3 4.50 29.88 -37.94
C ALA A 3 5.09 30.22 -36.56
N THR A 4 4.20 30.40 -35.58
CA THR A 4 4.45 30.34 -34.14
C THR A 4 4.50 28.87 -33.70
N THR A 5 5.61 28.42 -33.12
CA THR A 5 5.71 27.12 -32.46
C THR A 5 5.28 27.28 -31.00
N GLY A 6 4.05 26.90 -30.72
CA GLY A 6 3.59 26.61 -29.36
C GLY A 6 3.88 25.16 -29.03
N ASP A 7 4.85 24.92 -28.14
CA ASP A 7 5.01 23.66 -27.41
C ASP A 7 4.35 23.83 -26.04
N ASP A 8 3.02 23.93 -26.03
CA ASP A 8 2.21 23.80 -24.82
C ASP A 8 1.97 22.31 -24.59
N ALA A 9 2.87 21.66 -23.84
CA ALA A 9 2.55 20.37 -23.23
C ALA A 9 1.25 20.55 -22.42
N PRO A 10 0.26 19.63 -22.52
CA PRO A 10 -1.01 19.80 -21.84
C PRO A 10 -0.77 19.91 -20.34
N GLN A 11 -0.98 21.12 -19.79
CA GLN A 11 -1.06 21.35 -18.36
C GLN A 11 -2.26 20.55 -17.86
N HIS A 12 -1.98 19.35 -17.36
CA HIS A 12 -2.96 18.52 -16.69
C HIS A 12 -3.46 19.27 -15.46
N ASP A 13 -4.77 19.53 -15.42
CA ASP A 13 -5.43 20.15 -14.27
C ASP A 13 -5.47 19.16 -13.10
N ASP A 14 -4.34 19.07 -12.38
CA ASP A 14 -4.19 18.25 -11.18
C ASP A 14 -4.70 18.97 -9.92
N SER A 15 -5.44 20.08 -10.07
CA SER A 15 -5.88 20.93 -8.96
C SER A 15 -6.70 20.16 -7.93
N GLU A 16 -7.56 19.24 -8.38
CA GLU A 16 -8.37 18.39 -7.50
C GLU A 16 -7.52 17.44 -6.63
N LEU A 17 -6.44 16.88 -7.20
CA LEU A 17 -5.51 16.01 -6.46
C LEU A 17 -4.70 16.81 -5.45
N ARG A 18 -4.26 18.02 -5.81
CA ARG A 18 -3.59 18.93 -4.89
C ARG A 18 -4.50 19.33 -3.74
N ASN A 19 -5.75 19.71 -4.03
CA ASN A 19 -6.77 20.00 -3.03
C ASN A 19 -7.03 18.79 -2.11
N LEU A 20 -7.06 17.58 -2.66
CA LEU A 20 -7.18 16.36 -1.86
C LEU A 20 -5.99 16.23 -0.91
N ILE A 21 -4.75 16.33 -1.42
CA ILE A 21 -3.53 16.23 -0.62
C ILE A 21 -3.51 17.33 0.46
N GLU A 22 -3.97 18.55 0.17
CA GLU A 22 -4.12 19.66 1.12
C GLU A 22 -5.21 19.45 2.16
N SER A 23 -6.25 18.70 1.84
CA SER A 23 -7.29 18.33 2.80
C SER A 23 -6.86 17.25 3.80
N LEU A 24 -5.77 16.52 3.52
CA LEU A 24 -5.23 15.50 4.42
C LEU A 24 -4.58 16.14 5.65
N LYS A 25 -4.65 15.47 6.80
CA LYS A 25 -4.02 15.99 8.01
C LYS A 25 -2.49 15.86 7.91
N PRO A 26 -1.72 16.88 8.33
CA PRO A 26 -0.28 16.75 8.48
C PRO A 26 0.07 15.57 9.39
N ASP A 27 1.11 14.84 9.00
CA ASP A 27 1.64 13.71 9.76
C ASP A 27 3.17 13.79 9.80
N ASN A 28 3.82 13.01 10.67
CA ASN A 28 5.25 13.08 10.89
C ASN A 28 5.83 11.73 11.32
N TRP A 29 5.80 10.71 10.45
CA TRP A 29 6.37 9.39 10.72
C TRP A 29 7.82 9.23 10.24
N ALA A 30 8.56 8.33 10.88
CA ALA A 30 9.93 8.02 10.50
C ALA A 30 10.04 6.74 9.65
N TRP A 31 11.25 6.46 9.17
CA TRP A 31 11.62 5.11 8.76
C TRP A 31 11.64 4.16 9.96
N ASP A 32 11.40 2.88 9.72
CA ASP A 32 11.21 1.86 10.75
C ASP A 32 12.51 1.11 11.02
N VAL A 33 13.28 1.63 11.97
CA VAL A 33 14.53 1.03 12.44
C VAL A 33 14.31 -0.39 12.99
N LYS A 34 13.14 -0.67 13.59
CA LYS A 34 12.85 -1.99 14.15
C LYS A 34 12.67 -3.03 13.05
N ALA A 35 12.04 -2.65 11.94
CA ALA A 35 11.89 -3.52 10.78
C ALA A 35 13.20 -3.71 10.02
N ALA A 36 14.14 -2.77 10.12
CA ALA A 36 15.47 -2.88 9.53
C ALA A 36 16.45 -3.74 10.34
N LYS A 37 16.09 -4.25 11.53
CA LYS A 37 16.99 -5.06 12.37
C LYS A 37 17.51 -6.35 11.70
N SER A 38 16.80 -6.87 10.70
CA SER A 38 17.25 -8.02 9.91
C SER A 38 18.21 -7.65 8.78
N VAL A 39 18.42 -6.36 8.55
CA VAL A 39 19.31 -5.81 7.52
C VAL A 39 20.60 -5.33 8.21
N SER A 40 21.74 -5.50 7.57
CA SER A 40 23.03 -5.16 8.17
C SER A 40 23.16 -3.65 8.37
N PRO A 41 23.81 -3.18 9.45
CA PRO A 41 24.20 -1.77 9.58
C PRO A 41 25.16 -1.27 8.48
N TYR A 42 25.78 -2.18 7.73
CA TYR A 42 26.59 -1.88 6.55
C TYR A 42 25.75 -1.59 5.30
N ASP A 43 24.48 -1.98 5.30
CA ASP A 43 23.55 -1.81 4.17
C ASP A 43 22.58 -0.64 4.41
N VAL A 44 22.20 -0.39 5.67
CA VAL A 44 21.22 0.64 6.03
C VAL A 44 21.61 1.32 7.34
N GLN A 45 21.67 2.66 7.32
CA GLN A 45 21.79 3.51 8.51
C GLN A 45 20.69 4.56 8.53
N PHE A 46 20.30 5.00 9.72
CA PHE A 46 19.27 6.01 9.90
C PHE A 46 19.86 7.24 10.58
N SER A 47 19.42 8.42 10.15
CA SER A 47 19.85 9.70 10.70
C SER A 47 18.67 10.69 10.73
N ASN A 48 18.90 11.89 11.25
CA ASN A 48 17.91 12.96 11.32
C ASN A 48 16.58 12.54 11.97
N ALA A 49 16.63 12.06 13.22
CA ALA A 49 15.45 11.52 13.91
C ALA A 49 14.72 10.43 13.10
N GLU A 50 15.50 9.58 12.42
CA GLU A 50 15.03 8.46 11.60
C GLU A 50 14.21 8.91 10.36
N LYS A 51 14.30 10.19 9.97
CA LYS A 51 13.69 10.72 8.73
C LYS A 51 14.52 10.44 7.49
N THR A 52 15.82 10.24 7.67
CA THR A 52 16.74 9.94 6.59
C THR A 52 17.25 8.53 6.73
N VAL A 53 17.20 7.78 5.64
CA VAL A 53 17.85 6.48 5.51
C VAL A 53 19.01 6.60 4.52
N LEU A 54 20.19 6.16 4.96
CA LEU A 54 21.40 6.08 4.18
C LEU A 54 21.61 4.61 3.78
N PHE A 55 21.53 4.32 2.49
CA PHE A 55 21.81 3.00 1.96
C PHE A 55 23.30 2.84 1.65
N HIS A 56 23.83 1.67 1.96
CA HIS A 56 25.20 1.25 1.66
C HIS A 56 26.25 2.32 2.07
N PRO A 57 26.31 2.70 3.36
CA PRO A 57 27.21 3.74 3.87
C PRO A 57 28.70 3.49 3.58
N THR A 58 29.11 2.20 3.55
CA THR A 58 30.52 1.82 3.35
C THR A 58 30.77 1.27 1.95
N TYR A 59 30.07 0.20 1.54
CA TYR A 59 30.15 -0.42 0.22
C TYR A 59 28.78 -0.98 -0.18
N ALA A 60 28.50 -1.08 -1.47
CA ALA A 60 27.28 -1.73 -1.98
C ALA A 60 27.62 -3.13 -2.50
N PHE A 61 27.13 -4.17 -1.83
CA PHE A 61 27.28 -5.58 -2.26
C PHE A 61 26.01 -6.17 -2.88
N GLY A 62 24.89 -5.46 -2.75
CA GLY A 62 23.61 -5.88 -3.29
C GLY A 62 22.53 -4.83 -3.10
N THR A 63 21.31 -5.26 -2.80
CA THR A 63 20.14 -4.38 -2.68
C THR A 63 19.62 -4.34 -1.25
N ALA A 64 19.35 -3.15 -0.73
CA ALA A 64 18.76 -2.99 0.59
C ALA A 64 17.49 -2.13 0.51
N ALA A 65 16.56 -2.36 1.42
CA ALA A 65 15.29 -1.64 1.51
C ALA A 65 14.93 -1.30 2.96
N ALA A 66 14.22 -0.19 3.12
CA ALA A 66 13.73 0.29 4.41
C ALA A 66 12.21 0.50 4.36
N PHE A 67 11.54 0.19 5.47
CA PHE A 67 10.11 0.45 5.66
C PHE A 67 9.88 1.79 6.35
N GLY A 68 8.80 2.48 6.02
CA GLY A 68 8.23 3.54 6.84
C GLY A 68 7.37 2.98 7.97
N GLN A 69 7.21 3.75 9.05
CA GLN A 69 6.44 3.32 10.21
C GLN A 69 4.92 3.37 10.00
N ARG A 70 4.43 4.23 9.08
CA ARG A 70 2.99 4.44 8.89
C ARG A 70 2.34 3.24 8.20
N ALA A 71 1.31 2.71 8.85
CA ALA A 71 0.45 1.70 8.25
C ALA A 71 -0.51 2.31 7.23
N LEU A 72 -0.61 1.64 6.09
CA LEU A 72 -1.49 1.93 4.97
C LEU A 72 -2.51 0.78 4.85
N ASP A 73 -3.76 1.06 5.16
CA ASP A 73 -4.86 0.10 5.10
C ASP A 73 -5.98 0.56 4.14
N ALA A 74 -6.98 -0.30 3.94
CA ALA A 74 -8.11 -0.06 3.04
C ALA A 74 -8.97 1.16 3.43
N HIS A 75 -8.74 1.77 4.59
CA HIS A 75 -9.48 2.91 5.11
C HIS A 75 -8.57 4.11 5.35
N SER A 76 -7.43 4.19 4.68
CA SER A 76 -6.50 5.31 4.80
C SER A 76 -6.20 5.94 3.46
N ILE A 77 -6.05 7.27 3.45
CA ILE A 77 -5.38 8.00 2.37
C ILE A 77 -4.12 8.59 2.96
N ALA A 78 -3.01 8.38 2.28
CA ALA A 78 -1.70 8.86 2.70
C ALA A 78 -0.98 9.51 1.52
N TYR A 79 -0.34 10.63 1.78
CA TYR A 79 0.61 11.25 0.87
C TYR A 79 1.94 11.39 1.58
N TRP A 80 3.03 11.00 0.94
CA TRP A 80 4.36 11.29 1.45
C TRP A 80 5.36 11.52 0.33
N GLU A 81 6.35 12.35 0.60
CA GLU A 81 7.47 12.60 -0.28
C GLU A 81 8.74 11.93 0.21
N VAL A 82 9.52 11.43 -0.74
CA VAL A 82 10.86 10.90 -0.52
C VAL A 82 11.83 11.71 -1.37
N LYS A 83 12.68 12.49 -0.71
CA LYS A 83 13.79 13.21 -1.35
C LYS A 83 14.96 12.27 -1.49
N ILE A 84 15.41 12.08 -2.72
CA ILE A 84 16.56 11.27 -3.07
C ILE A 84 17.69 12.24 -3.42
N SER A 85 18.78 12.26 -2.65
CA SER A 85 19.83 13.28 -2.77
C SER A 85 20.50 13.29 -4.15
N HIS A 86 20.84 12.12 -4.67
CA HIS A 86 21.37 11.92 -6.01
C HIS A 86 20.84 10.61 -6.58
N VAL A 87 20.32 10.64 -7.81
CA VAL A 87 19.85 9.45 -8.51
C VAL A 87 20.98 8.84 -9.35
N TYR A 88 21.42 7.63 -9.01
CA TYR A 88 22.46 6.88 -9.73
C TYR A 88 22.41 5.39 -9.39
N GLY A 89 23.31 4.61 -9.98
CA GLY A 89 23.38 3.17 -9.78
C GLY A 89 22.34 2.39 -10.58
N THR A 90 22.15 1.12 -10.23
CA THR A 90 21.32 0.19 -11.02
C THR A 90 19.85 0.21 -10.63
N SER A 91 19.53 0.42 -9.35
CA SER A 91 18.17 0.34 -8.84
C SER A 91 18.00 1.20 -7.59
N MET A 92 17.28 2.30 -7.75
CA MET A 92 16.73 3.13 -6.68
C MET A 92 15.21 3.13 -6.85
N MET A 93 14.46 2.88 -5.78
CA MET A 93 13.02 2.69 -5.87
C MET A 93 12.27 3.29 -4.66
N VAL A 94 11.03 3.69 -4.90
CA VAL A 94 10.07 4.13 -3.88
C VAL A 94 8.75 3.41 -4.13
N GLY A 95 8.08 2.95 -3.07
CA GLY A 95 6.80 2.27 -3.19
C GLY A 95 6.23 1.84 -1.86
N ILE A 96 5.56 0.69 -1.85
CA ILE A 96 4.91 0.12 -0.67
C ILE A 96 5.18 -1.37 -0.55
N GLY A 97 5.11 -1.89 0.67
CA GLY A 97 5.09 -3.33 0.90
C GLY A 97 4.51 -3.75 2.25
N LYS A 98 4.13 -5.01 2.33
CA LYS A 98 3.74 -5.68 3.56
C LYS A 98 5.00 -6.05 4.35
N ARG A 99 4.86 -6.34 5.64
CA ARG A 99 6.01 -6.71 6.51
C ARG A 99 6.73 -7.98 6.07
N GLN A 100 6.12 -8.79 5.21
CA GLN A 100 6.71 -9.99 4.62
C GLN A 100 7.53 -9.70 3.35
N ALA A 101 7.58 -8.45 2.87
CA ALA A 101 8.38 -8.09 1.70
C ALA A 101 9.88 -8.32 1.97
N LYS A 102 10.59 -8.71 0.90
CA LYS A 102 12.05 -8.86 0.93
C LYS A 102 12.68 -7.48 1.17
N THR A 103 13.55 -7.36 2.17
CA THR A 103 14.23 -6.09 2.53
C THR A 103 15.71 -6.05 2.20
N HIS A 104 16.28 -7.19 1.81
CA HIS A 104 17.71 -7.29 1.53
C HIS A 104 17.98 -8.39 0.50
N SER A 105 18.87 -8.12 -0.45
CA SER A 105 19.44 -9.08 -1.39
C SER A 105 20.97 -8.96 -1.33
N PRO A 106 21.69 -9.85 -0.62
CA PRO A 106 23.10 -9.64 -0.28
C PRO A 106 24.09 -9.61 -1.44
N THR A 107 23.76 -10.24 -2.57
CA THR A 107 24.68 -10.45 -3.70
C THR A 107 24.05 -10.08 -5.05
N GLU A 108 22.87 -9.46 -5.03
CA GLU A 108 22.12 -9.14 -6.25
C GLU A 108 21.74 -7.66 -6.25
N PHE A 109 22.02 -7.00 -7.37
CA PHE A 109 21.57 -5.65 -7.66
C PHE A 109 20.27 -5.73 -8.46
N GLU A 110 19.14 -5.69 -7.76
CA GLU A 110 17.82 -5.96 -8.33
C GLU A 110 16.80 -4.87 -8.01
N HIS A 111 15.68 -4.92 -8.70
CA HIS A 111 14.48 -4.16 -8.35
C HIS A 111 13.72 -4.93 -7.26
N ILE A 112 14.14 -4.75 -6.00
CA ILE A 112 13.64 -5.58 -4.89
C ILE A 112 12.15 -5.33 -4.57
N LEU A 113 11.65 -4.11 -4.80
CA LEU A 113 10.21 -3.85 -4.74
C LEU A 113 9.54 -4.44 -5.99
N GLY A 114 8.62 -5.38 -5.77
CA GLY A 114 8.02 -6.15 -6.86
C GLY A 114 8.74 -7.48 -7.14
N ALA A 115 9.87 -7.78 -6.49
CA ALA A 115 10.49 -9.10 -6.55
C ALA A 115 9.63 -10.19 -5.85
N THR A 116 8.78 -9.78 -4.91
CA THR A 116 7.82 -10.67 -4.22
C THR A 116 6.41 -10.09 -4.26
N PRO A 117 5.35 -10.92 -4.15
CA PRO A 117 3.94 -10.46 -4.11
C PRO A 117 3.58 -9.56 -2.93
N HIS A 118 4.55 -9.24 -2.06
CA HIS A 118 4.36 -8.45 -0.87
C HIS A 118 4.81 -7.00 -1.03
N SER A 119 5.29 -6.60 -2.22
CA SER A 119 5.77 -5.23 -2.48
C SER A 119 5.54 -4.82 -3.93
N MET A 120 5.50 -3.52 -4.17
CA MET A 120 5.46 -2.91 -5.50
C MET A 120 6.05 -1.50 -5.42
N GLY A 121 6.63 -1.01 -6.52
CA GLY A 121 7.29 0.29 -6.51
C GLY A 121 7.59 0.86 -7.88
N LEU A 122 7.91 2.15 -7.90
CA LEU A 122 8.48 2.88 -9.03
C LEU A 122 10.00 2.91 -8.89
N ALA A 123 10.71 2.51 -9.93
CA ALA A 123 12.15 2.65 -10.02
C ALA A 123 12.55 3.96 -10.70
N HIS A 124 13.76 4.43 -10.41
CA HIS A 124 14.32 5.66 -10.96
C HIS A 124 14.42 5.69 -12.50
N ASN A 125 14.43 4.53 -13.17
CA ASN A 125 14.40 4.44 -14.63
C ASN A 125 13.00 4.70 -15.23
N GLY A 126 11.99 5.00 -14.41
CA GLY A 126 10.63 5.33 -14.85
C GLY A 126 9.70 4.11 -15.01
N PHE A 127 10.14 2.92 -14.58
CA PHE A 127 9.35 1.69 -14.67
C PHE A 127 8.70 1.30 -13.34
N LEU A 128 7.50 0.71 -13.44
CA LEU A 128 6.77 0.10 -12.33
C LEU A 128 7.09 -1.39 -12.23
N TYR A 129 7.27 -1.84 -11.01
CA TYR A 129 7.58 -3.23 -10.69
C TYR A 129 6.54 -3.80 -9.71
N MET A 130 5.97 -4.94 -10.07
CA MET A 130 5.02 -5.73 -9.29
C MET A 130 5.22 -7.20 -9.61
N ALA A 131 5.16 -8.07 -8.60
CA ALA A 131 5.43 -9.49 -8.79
C ALA A 131 4.42 -10.16 -9.74
N GLY A 132 4.93 -10.96 -10.66
CA GLY A 132 4.11 -11.64 -11.67
C GLY A 132 3.76 -10.78 -12.90
N HIS A 133 4.16 -9.50 -12.92
CA HIS A 133 3.92 -8.60 -14.04
C HIS A 133 5.24 -8.21 -14.71
N LYS A 134 5.20 -7.98 -16.04
CA LYS A 134 6.33 -7.39 -16.75
C LYS A 134 6.51 -5.93 -16.29
N PRO A 135 7.75 -5.42 -16.21
CA PRO A 135 7.99 -4.02 -15.91
C PRO A 135 7.25 -3.13 -16.90
N GLN A 136 6.54 -2.13 -16.40
CA GLN A 136 5.72 -1.22 -17.21
C GLN A 136 6.32 0.18 -17.18
N GLN A 137 6.58 0.76 -18.36
CA GLN A 137 6.97 2.16 -18.45
C GLN A 137 5.80 3.04 -17.97
N TYR A 138 6.10 3.99 -17.08
CA TYR A 138 5.09 4.81 -16.42
C TYR A 138 5.40 6.31 -16.49
N CYS A 139 6.66 6.69 -16.30
CA CYS A 139 7.12 8.06 -16.49
C CYS A 139 8.48 8.09 -17.16
N SER A 140 8.94 9.28 -17.53
CA SER A 140 10.33 9.47 -17.95
C SER A 140 11.29 9.07 -16.82
N PRO A 141 12.49 8.56 -17.16
CA PRO A 141 13.53 8.32 -16.17
C PRO A 141 13.81 9.56 -15.33
N MET A 142 14.08 9.36 -14.05
CA MET A 142 14.45 10.42 -13.13
C MET A 142 15.83 10.98 -13.52
N PRO A 143 16.05 12.30 -13.45
CA PRO A 143 17.33 12.90 -13.79
C PRO A 143 18.49 12.33 -12.96
N GLN A 144 19.53 11.83 -13.64
CA GLN A 144 20.72 11.29 -12.97
C GLN A 144 21.56 12.37 -12.29
N ASP A 145 22.28 11.99 -11.24
CA ASP A 145 23.20 12.80 -10.44
C ASP A 145 22.60 14.08 -9.85
N ARG A 146 21.28 14.15 -9.77
CA ARG A 146 20.53 15.29 -9.23
C ARG A 146 19.59 14.84 -8.12
N GLU A 147 19.23 15.80 -7.28
CA GLU A 147 18.18 15.60 -6.30
C GLU A 147 16.83 15.40 -7.02
N VAL A 148 16.08 14.40 -6.57
CA VAL A 148 14.74 14.12 -7.08
C VAL A 148 13.80 13.90 -5.90
N THR A 149 12.63 14.53 -5.96
CA THR A 149 11.55 14.29 -4.99
C THR A 149 10.51 13.38 -5.60
N VAL A 150 10.27 12.23 -4.97
CA VAL A 150 9.22 11.28 -5.35
C VAL A 150 8.09 11.38 -4.32
N GLY A 151 6.99 12.00 -4.71
CA GLY A 151 5.73 11.98 -3.97
C GLY A 151 4.95 10.70 -4.25
N VAL A 152 4.29 10.15 -3.24
CA VAL A 152 3.48 8.95 -3.33
C VAL A 152 2.12 9.22 -2.72
N LEU A 153 1.05 9.01 -3.49
CA LEU A 153 -0.33 9.09 -3.02
C LEU A 153 -0.92 7.68 -2.98
N PHE A 154 -1.22 7.22 -1.78
CA PHE A 154 -1.92 5.96 -1.53
C PHE A 154 -3.38 6.25 -1.19
N ASN A 155 -4.31 5.58 -1.89
CA ASN A 155 -5.73 5.60 -1.58
C ASN A 155 -6.21 4.17 -1.30
N GLY A 156 -6.42 3.87 -0.02
CA GLY A 156 -6.84 2.54 0.42
C GLY A 156 -8.26 2.16 -0.01
N ASN A 157 -9.17 3.14 -0.12
CA ASN A 157 -10.55 2.88 -0.51
C ASN A 157 -10.66 2.51 -2.01
N GLU A 158 -9.90 3.22 -2.85
CA GLU A 158 -9.81 2.89 -4.28
C GLU A 158 -8.78 1.81 -4.59
N GLN A 159 -8.02 1.37 -3.58
CA GLN A 159 -6.94 0.41 -3.72
C GLN A 159 -5.95 0.84 -4.81
N SER A 160 -5.52 2.10 -4.77
CA SER A 160 -4.69 2.72 -5.79
C SER A 160 -3.44 3.38 -5.21
N LEU A 161 -2.40 3.45 -6.04
CA LEU A 161 -1.14 4.12 -5.75
C LEU A 161 -0.74 4.98 -6.95
N ALA A 162 -0.41 6.23 -6.68
CA ALA A 162 0.02 7.23 -7.65
C ALA A 162 1.36 7.83 -7.25
N TYR A 163 2.11 8.35 -8.22
CA TYR A 163 3.38 9.01 -8.00
C TYR A 163 3.38 10.43 -8.55
N PHE A 164 4.20 11.26 -7.90
CA PHE A 164 4.57 12.59 -8.33
C PHE A 164 6.10 12.61 -8.44
N VAL A 165 6.63 13.05 -9.57
CA VAL A 165 8.08 13.22 -9.73
C VAL A 165 8.36 14.71 -9.85
N ASN A 166 9.12 15.25 -8.88
CA ASN A 166 9.38 16.68 -8.75
C ASN A 166 8.09 17.53 -8.76
N GLY A 167 7.08 17.04 -8.05
CA GLY A 167 5.77 17.70 -7.93
C GLY A 167 4.85 17.55 -9.15
N ILE A 168 5.29 16.90 -10.24
CA ILE A 168 4.48 16.63 -11.43
C ILE A 168 3.77 15.29 -11.27
N PHE A 169 2.45 15.26 -11.40
CA PHE A 169 1.68 14.02 -11.33
C PHE A 169 1.96 13.13 -12.54
N SER A 170 2.36 11.88 -12.28
CA SER A 170 2.71 10.92 -13.33
C SER A 170 1.56 9.95 -13.67
N GLY A 171 0.36 10.17 -13.14
CA GLY A 171 -0.80 9.28 -13.30
C GLY A 171 -0.93 8.24 -12.18
N VAL A 172 -1.85 7.28 -12.33
CA VAL A 172 -1.99 6.19 -11.35
C VAL A 172 -1.17 4.99 -11.77
N ALA A 173 -0.24 4.59 -10.90
CA ALA A 173 0.70 3.51 -11.15
C ALA A 173 0.09 2.13 -10.92
N PHE A 174 -0.62 1.96 -9.81
CA PHE A 174 -1.21 0.68 -9.45
C PHE A 174 -2.69 0.86 -9.10
N LYS A 175 -3.53 -0.08 -9.55
CA LYS A 175 -4.97 -0.16 -9.24
C LYS A 175 -5.30 -1.57 -8.76
N GLY A 176 -6.37 -1.71 -7.98
CA GLY A 176 -6.80 -3.00 -7.46
C GLY A 176 -5.79 -3.64 -6.51
N ILE A 177 -5.05 -2.82 -5.75
CA ILE A 177 -4.11 -3.28 -4.73
C ILE A 177 -4.89 -4.08 -3.69
N ASN A 178 -4.71 -5.40 -3.67
CA ASN A 178 -5.43 -6.28 -2.76
C ASN A 178 -5.00 -6.06 -1.29
N ILE A 179 -5.73 -5.18 -0.62
CA ILE A 179 -5.60 -4.87 0.80
C ILE A 179 -6.73 -5.61 1.53
N GLY A 180 -6.43 -6.80 2.04
CA GLY A 180 -7.36 -7.53 2.88
C GLY A 180 -7.76 -6.72 4.13
N ALA A 181 -8.89 -7.04 4.75
CA ALA A 181 -9.46 -6.27 5.86
C ALA A 181 -8.55 -6.12 7.10
N LYS A 182 -7.52 -6.95 7.24
CA LYS A 182 -6.51 -6.88 8.32
C LYS A 182 -5.09 -6.64 7.81
N ASP A 183 -4.93 -6.56 6.49
CA ASP A 183 -3.63 -6.39 5.86
C ASP A 183 -3.24 -4.92 5.91
N LYS A 184 -1.94 -4.69 6.03
CA LYS A 184 -1.35 -3.36 6.07
C LYS A 184 -0.15 -3.34 5.16
N PHE A 185 -0.11 -2.34 4.29
CA PHE A 185 1.09 -1.93 3.61
C PHE A 185 1.80 -0.86 4.44
N TYR A 186 3.06 -0.63 4.10
CA TYR A 186 3.91 0.38 4.69
C TYR A 186 4.68 1.04 3.55
N PRO A 187 4.97 2.36 3.64
CA PRO A 187 5.91 3.00 2.74
C PRO A 187 7.21 2.20 2.67
N MET A 188 7.84 2.14 1.51
CA MET A 188 9.12 1.48 1.32
C MET A 188 10.00 2.25 0.35
N ALA A 189 11.30 2.21 0.59
CA ALA A 189 12.32 2.65 -0.35
C ALA A 189 13.42 1.59 -0.43
N SER A 190 14.10 1.50 -1.58
CA SER A 190 15.25 0.62 -1.74
C SER A 190 16.34 1.23 -2.59
N SER A 191 17.57 0.77 -2.39
CA SER A 191 18.71 1.22 -3.20
C SER A 191 19.76 0.13 -3.37
N THR A 192 20.41 0.14 -4.53
CA THR A 192 21.70 -0.51 -4.81
C THR A 192 22.87 0.47 -4.81
N ALA A 193 22.58 1.76 -4.72
CA ALA A 193 23.57 2.81 -4.85
C ALA A 193 24.29 3.07 -3.51
N GLN A 194 25.62 3.03 -3.55
CA GLN A 194 26.49 3.30 -2.39
C GLN A 194 26.34 4.74 -1.91
N LYS A 195 26.19 4.97 -0.61
CA LYS A 195 26.01 6.30 0.01
C LYS A 195 24.80 7.09 -0.52
N SER A 196 23.73 6.38 -0.88
CA SER A 196 22.52 7.05 -1.36
C SER A 196 21.58 7.37 -0.20
N GLU A 197 21.09 8.61 -0.14
CA GLU A 197 20.25 9.11 0.95
C GLU A 197 18.82 9.33 0.49
N PHE A 198 17.88 8.85 1.31
CA PHE A 198 16.45 8.96 1.10
C PHE A 198 15.82 9.61 2.34
N THR A 199 15.29 10.81 2.18
CA THR A 199 14.73 11.60 3.28
C THR A 199 13.23 11.75 3.13
N LEU A 200 12.47 11.39 4.16
CA LEU A 200 11.03 11.66 4.23
C LEU A 200 10.82 13.17 4.35
N ALA A 201 10.04 13.73 3.43
CA ALA A 201 9.68 15.15 3.40
C ALA A 201 8.20 15.33 3.74
N GLU A 202 7.42 16.05 2.92
CA GLU A 202 6.00 16.32 3.19
C GLU A 202 5.26 15.00 3.47
N GLN A 203 4.49 14.97 4.55
CA GLN A 203 3.77 13.78 5.00
C GLN A 203 2.37 14.18 5.44
N ARG A 204 1.37 13.54 4.86
CA ARG A 204 -0.03 13.74 5.22
C ARG A 204 -0.77 12.43 5.24
N TRP A 205 -1.72 12.32 6.15
CA TRP A 205 -2.48 11.10 6.32
C TRP A 205 -3.84 11.39 6.94
N SER A 206 -4.85 10.70 6.43
CA SER A 206 -6.18 10.70 7.01
C SER A 206 -6.75 9.29 6.99
N HIS A 207 -7.35 8.89 8.11
CA HIS A 207 -8.23 7.74 8.13
C HIS A 207 -9.58 8.16 7.51
N LEU A 208 -9.98 7.47 6.45
CA LEU A 208 -11.31 7.62 5.87
C LEU A 208 -12.35 7.08 6.86
N PRO A 209 -13.33 7.88 7.29
CA PRO A 209 -14.42 7.35 8.09
C PRO A 209 -15.08 6.20 7.32
N ARG A 210 -15.28 5.06 7.98
CA ARG A 210 -16.01 3.97 7.34
C ARG A 210 -17.41 4.49 7.02
N PRO A 211 -17.92 4.30 5.78
CA PRO A 211 -19.28 4.70 5.46
C PRO A 211 -20.24 4.15 6.51
N LEU A 212 -21.22 4.95 6.94
CA LEU A 212 -22.21 4.51 7.94
C LEU A 212 -22.84 3.16 7.54
N THR A 213 -23.05 2.96 6.24
CA THR A 213 -23.51 1.69 5.67
C THR A 213 -22.62 0.51 6.04
N TYR A 214 -21.29 0.64 5.96
CA TYR A 214 -20.34 -0.39 6.40
C TYR A 214 -20.44 -0.62 7.90
N VAL A 215 -20.51 0.46 8.69
CA VAL A 215 -20.63 0.37 10.15
C VAL A 215 -21.91 -0.37 10.55
N CYS A 216 -23.04 -0.05 9.92
CA CYS A 216 -24.32 -0.70 10.12
C CYS A 216 -24.29 -2.17 9.68
N ILE A 217 -23.77 -2.48 8.49
CA ILE A 217 -23.64 -3.86 7.99
C ILE A 217 -22.81 -4.71 8.94
N ASN A 218 -21.67 -4.20 9.40
CA ASN A 218 -20.82 -4.90 10.36
C ASN A 218 -21.50 -5.06 11.73
N ALA A 219 -22.22 -4.05 12.22
CA ALA A 219 -22.97 -4.14 13.47
C ALA A 219 -24.08 -5.21 13.39
N ILE A 220 -24.83 -5.24 12.28
CA ILE A 220 -25.85 -6.26 12.01
C ILE A 220 -25.22 -7.65 11.94
N GLY A 221 -24.12 -7.81 11.18
CA GLY A 221 -23.41 -9.09 11.05
C GLY A 221 -22.88 -9.60 12.39
N ARG A 222 -22.37 -8.72 13.26
CA ARG A 222 -21.96 -9.06 14.63
C ARG A 222 -23.12 -9.46 15.52
N SER A 223 -24.24 -8.73 15.46
CA SER A 223 -25.46 -9.05 16.20
C SER A 223 -26.01 -10.43 15.78
N ALA A 224 -25.94 -10.74 14.48
CA ALA A 224 -26.28 -12.05 13.93
C ALA A 224 -25.21 -13.14 14.20
N LYS A 225 -24.12 -12.84 14.90
CA LYS A 225 -22.97 -13.73 15.16
C LYS A 225 -22.39 -14.36 13.88
N GLY A 226 -22.43 -13.65 12.76
CA GLY A 226 -22.00 -14.17 11.46
C GLY A 226 -22.89 -15.30 10.90
N SER A 227 -24.10 -15.51 11.41
CA SER A 227 -25.05 -16.48 10.87
C SER A 227 -25.92 -15.84 9.79
N MET A 228 -25.86 -16.37 8.56
CA MET A 228 -26.70 -15.89 7.46
C MET A 228 -28.19 -16.12 7.71
N SER A 229 -28.57 -17.25 8.31
CA SER A 229 -29.96 -17.57 8.63
C SER A 229 -30.61 -16.51 9.53
N LYS A 230 -29.88 -16.05 10.56
CA LYS A 230 -30.34 -14.97 11.44
C LYS A 230 -30.49 -13.62 10.73
N VAL A 231 -29.65 -13.35 9.72
CA VAL A 231 -29.76 -12.11 8.92
C VAL A 231 -30.99 -12.17 8.01
N ILE A 232 -31.31 -13.34 7.48
CA ILE A 232 -32.50 -13.55 6.64
C ILE A 232 -33.79 -13.39 7.47
N GLU A 233 -33.76 -13.80 8.74
CA GLU A 233 -34.86 -13.60 9.71
C GLU A 233 -35.07 -12.14 10.10
N LEU A 234 -34.05 -11.28 10.00
CA LEU A 234 -34.24 -9.85 10.22
C LEU A 234 -35.19 -9.30 9.13
N GLY A 235 -36.13 -8.45 9.50
CA GLY A 235 -37.07 -7.78 8.56
C GLY A 235 -36.41 -6.75 7.63
N LEU A 236 -35.15 -6.95 7.24
CA LEU A 236 -34.38 -6.02 6.43
C LEU A 236 -34.81 -6.07 4.95
N PRO A 237 -34.74 -4.93 4.23
CA PRO A 237 -34.86 -4.90 2.78
C PRO A 237 -33.91 -5.86 2.07
N ILE A 238 -34.35 -6.46 0.96
CA ILE A 238 -33.65 -7.56 0.27
C ILE A 238 -32.21 -7.20 -0.13
N HIS A 239 -31.98 -5.96 -0.55
CA HIS A 239 -30.66 -5.46 -0.95
C HIS A 239 -29.70 -5.31 0.23
N LEU A 240 -30.20 -4.96 1.43
CA LEU A 240 -29.40 -4.91 2.64
C LEU A 240 -29.08 -6.32 3.15
N LYS A 241 -30.05 -7.25 3.09
CA LYS A 241 -29.80 -8.67 3.42
C LYS A 241 -28.66 -9.24 2.58
N LYS A 242 -28.74 -9.08 1.26
CA LYS A 242 -27.71 -9.54 0.33
C LYS A 242 -26.34 -8.98 0.69
N ARG A 243 -26.23 -7.66 0.87
CA ARG A 243 -24.95 -7.02 1.22
C ARG A 243 -24.39 -7.48 2.57
N VAL A 244 -25.23 -7.75 3.57
CA VAL A 244 -24.79 -8.26 4.87
C VAL A 244 -24.33 -9.72 4.74
N CYS A 245 -25.04 -10.55 3.98
CA CYS A 245 -24.63 -11.94 3.71
C CYS A 245 -23.30 -11.99 2.95
N ASP A 246 -23.15 -11.21 1.87
CA ASP A 246 -21.90 -11.13 1.09
C ASP A 246 -20.72 -10.72 2.00
N TYR A 247 -20.93 -9.77 2.91
CA TYR A 247 -19.93 -9.35 3.89
C TYR A 247 -19.56 -10.47 4.89
N ILE A 248 -20.56 -11.21 5.41
CA ILE A 248 -20.35 -12.35 6.31
C ILE A 248 -19.56 -13.45 5.59
N GLU A 249 -19.91 -13.77 4.35
CA GLU A 249 -19.19 -14.76 3.53
C GLU A 249 -17.74 -14.37 3.32
N GLN A 250 -17.48 -13.11 2.91
CA GLN A 250 -16.13 -12.61 2.73
C GLN A 250 -15.31 -12.69 4.03
N THR A 251 -15.88 -12.28 5.17
CA THR A 251 -15.17 -12.32 6.45
C THR A 251 -14.90 -13.74 6.97
N GLN A 252 -15.83 -14.68 6.74
CA GLN A 252 -15.64 -16.09 7.07
C GLN A 252 -14.62 -16.77 6.14
N PHE A 253 -14.66 -16.45 4.84
CA PHE A 253 -13.71 -16.97 3.86
C PHE A 253 -12.27 -16.57 4.22
N HIS A 254 -12.04 -15.27 4.50
CA HIS A 254 -10.74 -14.79 4.96
C HIS A 254 -10.30 -15.42 6.28
N SER A 255 -11.23 -15.72 7.20
CA SER A 255 -10.93 -16.41 8.45
C SER A 255 -10.52 -17.87 8.23
N ARG A 256 -11.16 -18.58 7.28
CA ARG A 256 -10.81 -19.96 6.90
C ARG A 256 -9.46 -20.02 6.17
N CYS A 257 -9.18 -19.10 5.25
CA CYS A 257 -7.89 -19.02 4.57
C CYS A 257 -6.75 -18.72 5.56
N ASN A 258 -6.98 -17.84 6.54
CA ASN A 258 -6.01 -17.57 7.60
C ASN A 258 -5.80 -18.78 8.54
N LEU A 259 -6.85 -19.53 8.87
CA LEU A 259 -6.73 -20.78 9.63
C LEU A 259 -5.93 -21.81 8.85
N LEU A 260 -6.21 -22.00 7.55
CA LEU A 260 -5.48 -22.92 6.68
C LEU A 260 -4.00 -22.53 6.57
N GLY A 261 -3.69 -21.24 6.37
CA GLY A 261 -2.32 -20.73 6.37
C GLY A 261 -1.60 -20.90 7.71
N SER A 262 -2.31 -20.79 8.83
CA SER A 262 -1.74 -21.07 10.17
C SER A 262 -1.50 -22.57 10.42
N ARG A 263 -2.34 -23.44 9.86
CA ARG A 263 -2.23 -24.91 9.98
C ARG A 263 -1.09 -25.47 9.12
N VAL A 264 -0.84 -24.87 7.96
CA VAL A 264 0.35 -25.15 7.14
C VAL A 264 1.63 -24.74 7.89
N LYS A 265 1.64 -23.56 8.53
CA LYS A 265 2.78 -23.11 9.36
C LYS A 265 3.03 -23.98 10.59
N SER A 266 1.98 -24.50 11.24
CA SER A 266 2.15 -25.45 12.35
C SER A 266 2.61 -26.83 11.88
N SER A 267 2.18 -27.27 10.70
CA SER A 267 2.63 -28.54 10.08
C SER A 267 4.11 -28.48 9.69
N MET A 268 4.57 -27.37 9.10
CA MET A 268 5.98 -27.16 8.77
C MET A 268 6.87 -27.08 10.03
N LYS A 269 6.39 -26.46 11.12
CA LYS A 269 7.11 -26.45 12.42
C LYS A 269 7.13 -27.83 13.11
N ALA A 270 6.16 -28.69 12.86
CA ALA A 270 6.16 -30.06 13.37
C ALA A 270 7.12 -30.98 12.58
N ALA A 271 7.22 -30.77 11.25
CA ALA A 271 8.17 -31.46 10.39
C ALA A 271 9.64 -31.11 10.74
N ASP A 272 9.92 -29.84 11.09
CA ASP A 272 11.27 -29.41 11.52
C ASP A 272 11.68 -29.94 12.89
N ARG A 273 10.73 -30.25 13.79
CA ARG A 273 11.06 -30.85 15.09
C ARG A 273 11.40 -32.34 14.97
N ASN A 274 10.79 -33.05 14.02
CA ASN A 274 11.04 -34.47 13.79
C ASN A 274 12.28 -34.77 12.92
N SER A 275 12.94 -33.77 12.32
CA SER A 275 14.18 -33.97 11.54
C SER A 275 15.46 -34.01 12.39
N SER A 276 15.37 -33.74 13.69
CA SER A 276 16.53 -33.66 14.61
C SER A 276 16.97 -34.99 15.24
N LYS A 277 16.41 -36.14 14.80
CA LYS A 277 16.87 -37.47 15.21
C LYS A 277 16.82 -38.47 14.05
N CYS A 278 17.80 -38.44 13.15
CA CYS A 278 18.30 -39.65 12.48
C CYS A 278 19.59 -39.35 11.71
N SER A 279 20.73 -39.72 12.28
CA SER A 279 21.99 -39.85 11.56
C SER A 279 21.99 -41.15 10.75
N THR A 280 22.68 -41.11 9.60
CA THR A 280 23.08 -42.24 8.73
C THR A 280 22.01 -42.94 7.88
N ALA A 281 21.93 -42.59 6.59
CA ALA A 281 21.81 -43.55 5.48
C ALA A 281 21.86 -42.85 4.11
N LYS A 282 22.78 -43.31 3.24
CA LYS A 282 22.79 -43.07 1.79
C LYS A 282 21.51 -43.63 1.14
N LYS A 283 20.77 -42.84 0.33
CA LYS A 283 20.16 -43.34 -0.93
C LYS A 283 19.48 -42.28 -1.81
N LYS A 284 19.88 -42.33 -3.09
CA LYS A 284 19.14 -42.12 -4.36
C LYS A 284 18.19 -40.94 -4.50
N ARG A 285 18.62 -39.96 -5.31
CA ARG A 285 17.79 -38.99 -6.03
C ARG A 285 16.68 -39.70 -6.80
N ARG A 286 15.43 -39.32 -6.52
CA ARG A 286 14.27 -39.60 -7.36
C ARG A 286 13.62 -38.25 -7.69
N THR A 287 13.66 -37.89 -8.96
CA THR A 287 13.05 -36.67 -9.50
C THR A 287 11.53 -36.79 -9.40
N VAL A 288 10.88 -35.92 -8.65
CA VAL A 288 9.42 -35.76 -8.65
C VAL A 288 9.11 -34.50 -9.46
N ARG A 289 8.55 -34.68 -10.65
CA ARG A 289 7.92 -33.61 -11.43
C ARG A 289 6.71 -33.11 -10.63
N SER A 290 6.75 -31.88 -10.12
CA SER A 290 5.55 -31.22 -9.60
C SER A 290 4.74 -30.66 -10.77
N THR A 291 3.55 -31.20 -10.95
CA THR A 291 2.51 -30.66 -11.82
C THR A 291 2.14 -29.25 -11.37
N VAL A 292 2.45 -28.28 -12.22
CA VAL A 292 2.01 -26.88 -12.11
C VAL A 292 0.53 -26.84 -12.44
N ILE A 293 -0.31 -26.46 -11.47
CA ILE A 293 -1.69 -26.08 -11.73
C ILE A 293 -1.64 -24.68 -12.33
N GLN A 294 -1.87 -24.58 -13.65
CA GLN A 294 -2.10 -23.32 -14.34
C GLN A 294 -3.45 -22.75 -13.90
N GLU A 295 -3.45 -21.74 -13.05
CA GLU A 295 -4.59 -20.82 -12.95
C GLU A 295 -4.54 -19.88 -14.17
N HIS A 296 -5.55 -19.99 -15.02
CA HIS A 296 -5.81 -19.07 -16.13
C HIS A 296 -6.09 -17.67 -15.54
N GLN A 297 -5.23 -16.70 -15.84
CA GLN A 297 -5.50 -15.28 -15.57
C GLN A 297 -6.19 -14.65 -16.79
N PRO A 298 -7.19 -13.78 -16.59
CA PRO A 298 -7.76 -13.01 -17.69
C PRO A 298 -6.78 -11.91 -18.10
N GLU A 299 -6.35 -11.94 -19.36
CA GLU A 299 -5.71 -10.80 -20.00
C GLU A 299 -6.76 -9.68 -20.13
N GLY A 300 -6.57 -8.61 -19.34
CA GLY A 300 -7.32 -7.37 -19.45
C GLY A 300 -6.37 -6.25 -19.80
N GLU A 301 -6.39 -5.79 -21.05
CA GLU A 301 -5.81 -4.52 -21.46
C GLU A 301 -6.54 -3.38 -20.72
N TYR A 302 -5.90 -2.82 -19.69
CA TYR A 302 -6.43 -1.63 -18.99
C TYR A 302 -5.94 -0.34 -19.65
N ASN A 303 -6.33 -0.11 -20.90
CA ASN A 303 -6.26 1.20 -21.53
C ASN A 303 -7.63 1.88 -21.42
N ILE A 304 -7.93 2.43 -20.24
CA ILE A 304 -9.07 3.33 -20.05
C ILE A 304 -8.57 4.76 -20.26
N SER A 305 -9.26 5.52 -21.09
CA SER A 305 -8.90 6.92 -21.39
C SER A 305 -8.77 7.74 -20.10
N ARG A 306 -7.75 8.61 -20.03
CA ARG A 306 -7.43 9.51 -18.91
C ARG A 306 -8.64 10.28 -18.37
N THR A 307 -9.66 10.53 -19.20
CA THR A 307 -10.87 11.30 -18.92
C THR A 307 -11.92 10.59 -18.08
N ASP A 308 -11.99 9.26 -18.11
CA ASP A 308 -12.97 8.51 -17.30
C ASP A 308 -12.50 8.35 -15.84
N PHE A 309 -11.21 8.59 -15.59
CA PHE A 309 -10.55 8.35 -14.32
C PHE A 309 -10.78 9.45 -13.27
N THR A 310 -10.80 10.73 -13.68
CA THR A 310 -11.12 11.86 -12.79
C THR A 310 -12.54 11.73 -12.23
N ARG A 311 -13.50 11.24 -13.03
CA ARG A 311 -14.89 11.01 -12.56
C ARG A 311 -15.01 9.89 -11.51
N LEU A 312 -14.17 8.86 -11.58
CA LEU A 312 -14.15 7.75 -10.61
C LEU A 312 -13.52 8.17 -9.28
N LEU A 313 -12.42 8.93 -9.31
CA LEU A 313 -11.80 9.58 -8.13
C LEU A 313 -12.80 10.50 -7.40
N LEU A 314 -13.62 11.24 -8.14
CA LEU A 314 -14.61 12.18 -7.62
C LEU A 314 -15.89 11.50 -7.07
N SER A 315 -16.15 10.24 -7.42
CA SER A 315 -17.32 9.51 -6.90
C SER A 315 -17.21 9.23 -5.39
N GLY A 316 -15.99 9.03 -4.89
CA GLY A 316 -15.68 8.96 -3.46
C GLY A 316 -15.68 10.33 -2.77
N GLN A 317 -15.30 11.40 -3.47
CA GLN A 317 -15.24 12.77 -2.92
C GLN A 317 -16.62 13.38 -2.62
N ARG A 318 -17.68 13.06 -3.38
CA ARG A 318 -19.03 13.59 -3.07
C ARG A 318 -19.52 13.17 -1.67
N GLN A 319 -19.07 12.03 -1.15
CA GLN A 319 -19.32 11.63 0.23
C GLN A 319 -18.52 12.44 1.26
N LEU A 320 -17.26 12.80 0.99
CA LEU A 320 -16.45 13.60 1.90
C LEU A 320 -16.88 15.07 1.93
N GLN A 321 -17.14 15.68 0.76
CA GLN A 321 -17.57 17.09 0.69
C GLN A 321 -18.99 17.30 1.26
N SER A 322 -19.93 16.37 1.06
CA SER A 322 -21.27 16.47 1.68
C SER A 322 -21.24 16.34 3.22
N MET A 323 -20.23 15.66 3.78
CA MET A 323 -20.06 15.54 5.23
C MET A 323 -19.34 16.74 5.84
N ILE A 324 -18.47 17.43 5.09
CA ILE A 324 -17.81 18.68 5.55
C ILE A 324 -18.81 19.85 5.56
N VAL A 325 -19.77 19.88 4.64
CA VAL A 325 -20.79 20.94 4.54
C VAL A 325 -21.90 20.79 5.61
N SER A 326 -22.12 19.61 6.18
CA SER A 326 -23.17 19.35 7.19
C SER A 326 -22.71 19.61 8.64
N GLY A 327 -21.98 20.72 8.85
CA GLY A 327 -21.45 21.22 10.11
C GLY A 327 -22.08 20.64 11.38
N VAL A 328 -21.34 19.77 12.06
CA VAL A 328 -21.62 19.41 13.46
C VAL A 328 -21.23 20.61 14.32
N PRO A 329 -22.15 21.24 15.08
CA PRO A 329 -21.80 22.34 15.96
C PRO A 329 -20.89 21.84 17.07
N GLN A 330 -19.77 22.54 17.27
CA GLN A 330 -18.94 22.40 18.46
C GLN A 330 -19.70 22.89 19.71
N LYS A 331 -19.50 22.14 20.80
CA LYS A 331 -19.87 22.41 22.21
C LYS A 331 -21.35 22.29 22.57
N LEU A 332 -21.67 21.17 23.22
CA LEU A 332 -22.75 21.11 24.21
C LEU A 332 -22.09 21.05 25.59
N ASP A 333 -22.37 22.08 26.39
CA ASP A 333 -21.94 22.29 27.75
C ASP A 333 -22.66 21.29 28.70
N GLU A 334 -21.90 20.55 29.50
CA GLU A 334 -22.37 19.41 30.32
C GLU A 334 -23.26 19.81 31.51
N GLN A 335 -23.61 21.08 31.71
CA GLN A 335 -24.42 21.52 32.85
C GLN A 335 -25.91 21.74 32.58
N SER A 336 -26.41 21.47 31.37
CA SER A 336 -27.81 21.78 31.02
C SER A 336 -28.81 20.61 31.18
N ILE A 337 -28.37 19.38 31.46
CA ILE A 337 -29.24 18.18 31.44
C ILE A 337 -29.59 17.67 32.85
N LEU A 338 -29.99 18.57 33.75
CA LEU A 338 -30.47 18.16 35.09
C LEU A 338 -31.67 18.94 35.62
N LYS A 339 -32.47 19.57 34.76
CA LYS A 339 -33.69 20.29 35.19
C LYS A 339 -34.99 19.95 34.46
N GLN A 340 -35.08 18.83 33.73
CA GLN A 340 -36.36 18.40 33.15
C GLN A 340 -36.62 16.91 33.32
N THR A 341 -36.79 16.49 34.57
CA THR A 341 -37.57 15.29 34.93
C THR A 341 -38.13 15.48 36.34
N LYS A 342 -39.19 16.28 36.43
CA LYS A 342 -40.16 16.29 37.53
C LYS A 342 -41.37 17.11 37.10
N VAL A 343 -42.33 16.45 36.45
CA VAL A 343 -43.78 16.54 36.72
C VAL A 343 -44.35 15.17 36.41
#